data_AF-A0A0D2MRW6-F1
#
_entry.id   AF-A0A0D2MRW6-F1
#
_cell.length_a   1.000
_cell.length_b   1.000
_cell.length_c   1.000
_cell.angle_alpha   90.00
_cell.angle_beta   90.00
_cell.angle_gamma   90.00
#
_symmetry.space_group_name_H-M   'P 1'
#
loop_
_entity.id
_entity.type
_entity.pdbx_description
1 polymer ?
#
loop_
_entity_poly.entity_id
_entity_poly.type
_entity_poly.pdbx_seq_one_letter_code
_entity_poly.pdbx_strand_id
1 'polypeptide(L)'
;MQPHNLGDLDTCVRQWTVLRAEALAALAEHQLHISDAAGLATRPHLDPLVRRFRKLREALTSLGCRDAWAAEVYELSADACALAGNTAELLKCLQALVNTLYPAVEAQEARGAGRQLLQQGQQHHQQQQRQQQRQQQQQQRQQRQQQQRQQQQQQQQQAEGRPDPWDDAGTSCSGGRSAPDQAAAAGFSLQRGASWDGRGPSEAAAAAPTQHAPAGPLARRAEVHAALLLWFLCVPARPVAAEVAKRLRATPPEVVGSRDMQLALRAASALMRGNWVRLWAAARAAPPLVARVLQAGAPAARGRAARAAAAAYRVLPLGVFAGALGLEGGGCGRDAAAVRAALERAKDNLGSRWAGVALERLDGGDCADLAFR
;
A
#
# COMPACT_ATOMS: atom_id res chain seq x y z
N MET A 1 39.37 -4.71 5.92
CA MET A 1 38.19 -4.21 5.20
C MET A 1 38.18 -2.69 5.29
N GLN A 2 38.45 -1.98 4.19
CA GLN A 2 38.39 -0.51 4.19
C GLN A 2 36.92 -0.06 4.29
N PRO A 3 36.59 0.96 5.09
CA PRO A 3 35.25 1.50 5.14
C PRO A 3 34.95 2.20 3.82
N HIS A 4 34.16 1.55 2.95
CA HIS A 4 33.64 2.21 1.76
C HIS A 4 32.79 3.40 2.20
N ASN A 5 33.28 4.61 1.90
CA ASN A 5 32.60 5.85 2.20
C ASN A 5 31.32 5.89 1.36
N LEU A 6 30.16 5.79 2.01
CA LEU A 6 28.83 5.75 1.37
C LEU A 6 28.35 7.13 0.88
N GLY A 7 29.27 8.06 0.65
CA GLY A 7 28.96 9.47 0.45
C GLY A 7 28.32 9.83 -0.89
N ASP A 8 28.15 8.87 -1.79
CA ASP A 8 27.62 9.11 -3.14
C ASP A 8 26.36 8.28 -3.41
N LEU A 9 25.40 8.90 -4.11
CA LEU A 9 24.10 8.33 -4.46
C LEU A 9 24.26 7.09 -5.34
N ASP A 10 25.21 7.11 -6.30
CA ASP A 10 25.45 5.97 -7.18
C ASP A 10 25.92 4.73 -6.41
N THR A 11 26.70 4.94 -5.34
CA THR A 11 27.12 3.85 -4.45
C THR A 11 25.93 3.29 -3.69
N CYS A 12 25.02 4.14 -3.22
CA CYS A 12 23.80 3.71 -2.55
C CYS A 12 22.89 2.91 -3.50
N VAL A 13 22.74 3.33 -4.77
CA VAL A 13 21.96 2.64 -5.79
C VAL A 13 22.55 1.25 -6.08
N ARG A 14 23.86 1.13 -6.28
CA ARG A 14 24.53 -0.17 -6.50
C ARG A 14 24.33 -1.12 -5.31
N GLN A 15 24.49 -0.60 -4.08
CA GLN A 15 24.28 -1.40 -2.88
C GLN A 15 22.82 -1.84 -2.73
N TRP A 16 21.87 -0.96 -3.05
CA TRP A 16 20.44 -1.27 -3.02
C TRP A 16 20.10 -2.41 -3.96
N THR A 17 20.59 -2.43 -5.20
CA THR A 17 20.29 -3.51 -6.17
C THR A 17 20.66 -4.89 -5.63
N VAL A 18 21.87 -5.02 -5.06
CA VAL A 18 22.33 -6.28 -4.46
C VAL A 18 21.51 -6.63 -3.22
N LEU A 19 21.35 -5.66 -2.32
CA LEU A 19 20.66 -5.85 -1.04
C LEU A 19 19.17 -6.19 -1.22
N ARG A 20 18.53 -5.61 -2.23
CA ARG A 20 17.14 -5.87 -2.61
C ARG A 20 16.96 -7.31 -3.07
N ALA A 21 17.83 -7.81 -3.94
CA ALA A 21 17.76 -9.19 -4.41
C ALA A 21 17.93 -10.20 -3.26
N GLU A 22 18.92 -9.98 -2.38
CA GLU A 22 19.13 -10.82 -1.20
C GLU A 22 17.93 -10.80 -0.23
N ALA A 23 17.36 -9.62 0.03
CA ALA A 23 16.22 -9.48 0.93
C ALA A 23 14.96 -10.12 0.37
N LEU A 24 14.69 -9.98 -0.92
CA LEU A 24 13.56 -10.64 -1.57
C LEU A 24 13.71 -12.17 -1.56
N ALA A 25 14.93 -12.68 -1.77
CA ALA A 25 15.20 -14.12 -1.65
C ALA A 25 14.94 -14.63 -0.22
N ALA A 26 15.43 -13.92 0.79
CA ALA A 26 15.21 -14.28 2.20
C ALA A 26 13.71 -14.21 2.59
N LEU A 27 12.97 -13.24 2.06
CA LEU A 27 11.52 -13.13 2.29
C LEU A 27 10.75 -14.28 1.62
N ALA A 28 11.12 -14.66 0.40
CA ALA A 28 10.52 -15.77 -0.32
C ALA A 28 10.78 -17.11 0.39
N GLU A 29 12.04 -17.36 0.80
CA GLU A 29 12.41 -18.55 1.57
C GLU A 29 11.60 -18.65 2.86
N HIS A 30 11.46 -17.55 3.60
CA HIS A 30 10.68 -17.58 4.83
C HIS A 30 9.18 -17.78 4.58
N GLN A 31 8.61 -17.23 3.51
CA GLN A 31 7.19 -17.43 3.18
C GLN A 31 6.85 -18.91 2.99
N LEU A 32 7.77 -19.71 2.45
CA LEU A 32 7.61 -21.16 2.33
C LEU A 32 7.57 -21.87 3.70
N HIS A 33 8.21 -21.29 4.73
CA HIS A 33 8.34 -21.88 6.06
C HIS A 33 7.37 -21.34 7.11
N ILE A 34 6.53 -20.34 6.81
CA ILE A 34 5.55 -19.79 7.77
C ILE A 34 4.56 -20.87 8.28
N SER A 35 4.36 -21.94 7.49
CA SER A 35 3.52 -23.09 7.88
C SER A 35 4.14 -23.94 8.99
N ASP A 36 5.46 -23.89 9.18
CA ASP A 36 6.17 -24.70 10.17
C ASP A 36 6.57 -23.85 11.37
N ALA A 37 5.94 -24.09 12.52
CA ALA A 37 6.29 -23.46 13.80
C ALA A 37 7.78 -23.62 14.21
N ALA A 38 8.53 -24.52 13.54
CA ALA A 38 9.97 -24.70 13.70
C ALA A 38 10.82 -23.56 13.09
N GLY A 39 10.27 -22.71 12.22
CA GLY A 39 10.98 -21.64 11.52
C GLY A 39 11.47 -20.48 12.41
N LEU A 40 11.23 -20.52 13.73
CA LEU A 40 11.74 -19.51 14.67
C LEU A 40 13.24 -19.67 14.97
N ALA A 41 13.82 -20.85 14.72
CA ALA A 41 15.24 -21.13 14.99
C ALA A 41 16.20 -20.58 13.91
N THR A 42 15.73 -20.30 12.69
CA THR A 42 16.54 -19.81 11.56
C THR A 42 16.77 -18.29 11.53
N ARG A 43 16.39 -17.58 12.60
CA ARG A 43 16.57 -16.13 12.76
C ARG A 43 18.01 -15.59 12.70
N PRO A 44 19.09 -16.28 13.15
CA PRO A 44 20.41 -15.66 13.27
C PRO A 44 21.07 -15.29 11.92
N HIS A 45 20.55 -15.75 10.79
CA HIS A 45 21.12 -15.44 9.47
C HIS A 45 20.72 -14.06 8.90
N LEU A 46 19.74 -13.37 9.50
CA LEU A 46 19.22 -12.10 8.96
C LEU A 46 19.90 -10.85 9.54
N ASP A 47 20.67 -10.98 10.62
CA ASP A 47 21.37 -9.86 11.25
C ASP A 47 22.33 -9.13 10.30
N PRO A 48 23.14 -9.81 9.46
CA PRO A 48 23.97 -9.13 8.47
C PRO A 48 23.16 -8.29 7.48
N LEU A 49 21.99 -8.79 7.07
CA LEU A 49 21.08 -8.11 6.15
C LEU A 49 20.52 -6.83 6.80
N VAL A 50 20.03 -6.92 8.03
CA VAL A 50 19.51 -5.76 8.79
C VAL A 50 20.60 -4.71 9.01
N ARG A 51 21.85 -5.11 9.31
CA ARG A 51 22.98 -4.18 9.47
C ARG A 51 23.30 -3.44 8.16
N ARG A 52 23.24 -4.13 7.01
CA ARG A 52 23.45 -3.50 5.69
C ARG A 52 22.32 -2.51 5.37
N PHE A 53 21.07 -2.89 5.62
CA PHE A 53 19.95 -1.96 5.47
C PHE A 53 20.10 -0.72 6.36
N ARG A 54 20.54 -0.90 7.61
CA ARG A 54 20.78 0.23 8.52
C ARG A 54 21.81 1.21 7.95
N LYS A 55 22.96 0.71 7.48
CA LYS A 55 23.99 1.55 6.85
C LYS A 55 23.46 2.31 5.63
N LEU A 56 22.69 1.63 4.78
CA LEU A 56 22.06 2.25 3.61
C LEU A 56 21.08 3.36 4.03
N ARG A 57 20.20 3.12 5.00
CA ARG A 57 19.26 4.14 5.52
C ARG A 57 19.97 5.34 6.13
N GLU A 58 21.05 5.12 6.87
CA GLU A 58 21.87 6.18 7.46
C GLU A 58 22.50 7.05 6.33
N ALA A 59 23.01 6.42 5.27
CA ALA A 59 23.52 7.13 4.09
C ALA A 59 22.44 7.96 3.38
N LEU A 60 21.27 7.38 3.10
CA LEU A 60 20.14 8.09 2.48
C LEU A 60 19.68 9.29 3.31
N THR A 61 19.64 9.12 4.63
CA THR A 61 19.27 10.20 5.56
C THR A 61 20.31 11.31 5.52
N SER A 62 21.60 10.97 5.44
CA SER A 62 22.71 11.92 5.37
C SER A 62 22.70 12.70 4.04
N LEU A 63 22.30 12.06 2.95
CA LEU A 63 22.10 12.67 1.63
C LEU A 63 20.79 13.47 1.53
N GLY A 64 19.91 13.41 2.53
CA GLY A 64 18.61 14.07 2.49
C GLY A 64 17.61 13.48 1.49
N CYS A 65 17.82 12.24 1.03
CA CYS A 65 16.93 11.55 0.10
C CYS A 65 15.57 11.23 0.76
N ARG A 66 14.49 11.75 0.18
CA ARG A 66 13.10 11.58 0.68
C ARG A 66 12.10 11.29 -0.43
N ASP A 67 12.58 10.66 -1.50
CA ASP A 67 11.79 10.31 -2.67
C ASP A 67 11.18 8.91 -2.57
N ALA A 68 10.49 8.48 -3.62
CA ALA A 68 9.86 7.17 -3.70
C ALA A 68 10.88 6.02 -3.56
N TRP A 69 12.11 6.22 -4.00
CA TRP A 69 13.17 5.24 -3.86
C TRP A 69 13.61 5.07 -2.41
N ALA A 70 13.80 6.17 -1.67
CA ALA A 70 14.05 6.10 -0.23
C ALA A 70 12.90 5.40 0.52
N ALA A 71 11.64 5.62 0.12
CA ALA A 71 10.50 4.90 0.68
C ALA A 71 10.60 3.38 0.44
N GLU A 72 10.90 2.93 -0.79
CA GLU A 72 11.07 1.51 -1.12
C GLU A 72 12.17 0.85 -0.26
N VAL A 73 13.30 1.54 -0.05
CA VAL A 73 14.40 1.06 0.79
C VAL A 73 13.95 0.84 2.24
N TYR A 74 13.20 1.79 2.79
CA TYR A 74 12.70 1.70 4.15
C TYR A 74 11.59 0.64 4.30
N GLU A 75 10.73 0.48 3.29
CA GLU A 75 9.68 -0.55 3.28
C GLU A 75 10.28 -1.96 3.29
N LEU A 76 11.24 -2.24 2.41
CA LEU A 76 11.88 -3.55 2.37
C LEU A 76 12.72 -3.81 3.62
N SER A 77 13.35 -2.76 4.17
CA SER A 77 14.01 -2.89 5.46
C SER A 77 13.03 -3.17 6.59
N ALA A 78 11.82 -2.62 6.58
CA ALA A 78 10.82 -2.92 7.60
C ALA A 78 10.45 -4.41 7.55
N ASP A 79 10.27 -4.98 6.36
CA ASP A 79 10.04 -6.42 6.20
C ASP A 79 11.21 -7.26 6.74
N ALA A 80 12.45 -6.89 6.39
CA ALA A 80 13.64 -7.60 6.85
C ALA A 80 13.79 -7.50 8.39
N CYS A 81 13.54 -6.33 8.99
CA CYS A 81 13.59 -6.14 10.44
C CYS A 81 12.49 -6.93 11.16
N ALA A 82 11.27 -6.94 10.60
CA ALA A 82 10.15 -7.72 11.14
C ALA A 82 10.45 -9.22 11.09
N LEU A 83 11.03 -9.68 9.97
CA LEU A 83 11.43 -11.07 9.77
C LEU A 83 12.56 -11.49 10.74
N ALA A 84 13.58 -10.65 10.91
CA ALA A 84 14.66 -10.88 11.86
C ALA A 84 14.22 -10.78 13.33
N GLY A 85 13.00 -10.31 13.61
CA GLY A 85 12.54 -10.04 14.97
C GLY A 85 13.23 -8.84 15.64
N ASN A 86 13.90 -7.98 14.87
CA ASN A 86 14.55 -6.77 15.37
C ASN A 86 13.53 -5.64 15.51
N THR A 87 12.79 -5.65 16.62
CA THR A 87 11.66 -4.73 16.87
C THR A 87 12.07 -3.27 17.00
N ALA A 88 13.30 -2.99 17.45
CA ALA A 88 13.82 -1.63 17.60
C ALA A 88 14.10 -0.99 16.23
N GLU A 89 14.79 -1.70 15.33
CA GLU A 89 15.02 -1.21 13.97
C GLU A 89 13.74 -1.18 13.15
N LEU A 90 12.83 -2.13 13.36
CA LEU A 90 11.50 -2.11 12.76
C LEU A 90 10.74 -0.83 13.11
N LEU A 91 10.68 -0.46 14.40
CA LEU A 91 10.00 0.76 14.82
C LEU A 91 10.57 2.00 14.12
N LYS A 92 11.90 2.11 14.06
CA LYS A 92 12.57 3.23 13.37
C LYS A 92 12.16 3.32 11.90
N CYS A 93 12.11 2.17 11.20
CA CYS A 93 11.68 2.12 9.80
C CYS A 93 10.23 2.58 9.64
N LEU A 94 9.31 2.01 10.43
CA LEU A 94 7.89 2.36 10.39
C LEU A 94 7.64 3.84 10.71
N GLN A 95 8.33 4.38 11.72
CA GLN A 95 8.23 5.79 12.08
C GLN A 95 8.77 6.71 10.98
N ALA A 96 9.91 6.38 10.35
CA ALA A 96 10.47 7.18 9.27
C ALA A 96 9.58 7.17 8.02
N LEU A 97 9.00 6.01 7.67
CA LEU A 97 8.05 5.88 6.57
C LEU A 97 6.83 6.78 6.78
N VAL A 98 6.15 6.62 7.92
CA VAL A 98 4.89 7.31 8.21
C VAL A 98 5.07 8.81 8.44
N ASN A 99 6.13 9.23 9.13
CA ASN A 99 6.30 10.64 9.53
C ASN A 99 7.06 11.50 8.53
N THR A 100 7.93 10.88 7.72
CA THR A 100 8.90 11.63 6.92
C THR A 100 8.78 11.29 5.44
N LEU A 101 8.80 10.01 5.08
CA LEU A 101 8.93 9.61 3.68
C LEU A 101 7.61 9.68 2.92
N TYR A 102 6.52 9.10 3.43
CA TYR A 102 5.23 9.16 2.71
C TYR A 102 4.70 10.58 2.53
N PRO A 103 4.70 11.47 3.54
CA PRO A 103 4.31 12.86 3.32
C PRO A 103 5.20 13.59 2.30
N ALA A 104 6.51 13.26 2.26
CA ALA A 104 7.43 13.86 1.29
C ALA A 104 7.16 13.37 -0.14
N VAL A 105 6.91 12.07 -0.33
CA VAL A 105 6.56 11.47 -1.62
C VAL A 105 5.24 12.03 -2.14
N GLU A 106 4.22 12.14 -1.29
CA GLU A 106 2.93 12.75 -1.66
C GLU A 106 3.09 14.22 -2.07
N ALA A 107 3.91 14.98 -1.34
CA ALA A 107 4.20 16.36 -1.70
C ALA A 107 4.96 16.46 -3.05
N GLN A 108 5.82 15.50 -3.37
CA GLN A 108 6.50 15.44 -4.67
C GLN A 108 5.53 15.08 -5.81
N GLU A 109 4.67 14.08 -5.61
CA GLU A 109 3.63 13.68 -6.55
C GLU A 109 2.66 14.83 -6.84
N ALA A 110 2.20 15.53 -5.80
CA ALA A 110 1.34 16.71 -5.92
C ALA A 110 2.01 17.86 -6.70
N ARG A 111 3.30 18.09 -6.48
CA ARG A 111 4.07 19.09 -7.26
C ARG A 111 4.23 18.68 -8.72
N GLY A 112 4.44 17.39 -8.99
CA GLY A 112 4.50 16.84 -10.35
C GLY A 112 3.18 17.04 -11.11
N ALA A 113 2.07 16.67 -10.47
CA ALA A 113 0.72 16.86 -11.01
C ALA A 113 0.41 18.35 -11.26
N GLY A 114 0.75 19.22 -10.31
CA GLY A 114 0.58 20.68 -10.46
C GLY A 114 1.40 21.26 -11.62
N ARG A 115 2.65 20.81 -11.80
CA ARG A 115 3.48 21.20 -12.96
C ARG A 115 2.86 20.74 -14.28
N GLN A 116 2.32 19.54 -14.33
CA GLN A 116 1.68 19.02 -15.54
C GLN A 116 0.43 19.81 -15.91
N LEU A 117 -0.41 20.16 -14.93
CA LEU A 117 -1.58 21.03 -15.14
C LEU A 117 -1.17 22.43 -15.61
N LEU A 118 -0.12 23.01 -15.03
CA LEU A 118 0.41 24.31 -15.48
C LEU A 118 0.94 24.24 -16.92
N GLN A 119 1.63 23.16 -17.29
CA GLN A 119 2.10 22.96 -18.67
C GLN A 119 0.91 22.80 -19.64
N GLN A 120 -0.12 22.06 -19.27
CA GLN A 120 -1.35 21.94 -20.08
C GLN A 120 -2.05 23.30 -20.23
N GLY A 121 -2.14 24.09 -19.16
CA GLY A 121 -2.69 25.44 -19.20
C GLY A 121 -1.90 26.39 -20.12
N GLN A 122 -0.56 26.33 -20.08
CA GLN A 122 0.28 27.13 -20.98
C GLN A 122 0.12 26.73 -22.46
N GLN A 123 0.01 25.43 -22.75
CA GLN A 123 -0.25 24.95 -24.12
C GLN A 123 -1.61 25.43 -24.63
N HIS A 124 -2.65 25.34 -23.80
CA HIS A 124 -3.99 25.83 -24.16
C HIS A 124 -4.02 27.35 -24.42
N HIS A 125 -3.34 28.13 -23.58
CA HIS A 125 -3.26 29.58 -23.77
C HIS A 125 -2.51 29.95 -25.06
N GLN A 126 -1.42 29.26 -25.37
CA GLN A 126 -0.66 29.50 -26.60
C GLN A 126 -1.46 29.12 -27.85
N GLN A 127 -2.27 28.06 -27.79
CA GLN A 127 -3.16 27.68 -28.90
C GLN A 127 -4.25 28.73 -29.14
N GLN A 128 -4.80 29.31 -28.07
CA GLN A 128 -5.82 30.36 -28.17
C GLN A 128 -5.25 31.66 -28.78
N GLN A 129 -4.03 32.06 -28.39
CA GLN A 129 -3.36 33.22 -29.02
C GLN A 129 -3.11 33.01 -30.52
N ARG A 130 -2.71 31.79 -30.93
CA ARG A 130 -2.51 31.47 -32.36
C ARG A 130 -3.82 31.53 -33.16
N GLN A 131 -4.96 31.14 -32.58
CA GLN A 131 -6.25 31.28 -33.26
C GLN A 131 -6.63 32.75 -33.48
N GLN A 132 -6.41 33.62 -32.48
CA GLN A 132 -6.68 35.05 -32.64
C GLN A 132 -5.79 35.70 -33.71
N GLN A 133 -4.50 35.36 -33.75
CA GLN A 133 -3.61 35.86 -34.81
C GLN A 133 -4.02 35.37 -36.22
N ARG A 134 -4.50 34.12 -36.35
CA ARG A 134 -5.00 33.61 -37.63
C ARG A 134 -6.25 34.33 -38.10
N GLN A 135 -7.17 34.67 -37.20
CA GLN A 135 -8.34 35.48 -37.56
C GLN A 135 -7.95 36.88 -38.04
N GLN A 136 -7.01 37.54 -37.36
CA GLN A 136 -6.51 38.85 -37.81
C GLN A 136 -5.81 38.77 -39.18
N GLN A 137 -5.00 37.75 -39.42
CA GLN A 137 -4.40 37.55 -40.76
C GLN A 137 -5.43 37.26 -41.84
N GLN A 138 -6.51 36.52 -41.54
CA GLN A 138 -7.59 36.30 -42.51
C GLN A 138 -8.32 37.60 -42.85
N GLN A 139 -8.61 38.45 -41.86
CA GLN A 139 -9.22 39.76 -42.11
C GLN A 139 -8.32 40.67 -42.96
N GLN A 140 -7.01 40.72 -42.68
CA GLN A 140 -6.08 41.47 -43.53
C GLN A 140 -6.00 40.92 -44.97
N ARG A 141 -6.03 39.60 -45.15
CA ARG A 141 -6.06 39.00 -46.49
C ARG A 141 -7.34 39.36 -47.25
N GLN A 142 -8.50 39.36 -46.59
CA GLN A 142 -9.75 39.78 -47.23
C GLN A 142 -9.73 41.26 -47.64
N GLN A 143 -9.21 42.16 -46.78
CA GLN A 143 -9.05 43.57 -47.16
C GLN A 143 -8.11 43.76 -48.35
N ARG A 144 -6.96 43.06 -48.38
CA ARG A 144 -6.06 43.12 -49.55
C ARG A 144 -6.71 42.56 -50.81
N GLN A 145 -7.51 41.50 -50.71
CA GLN A 145 -8.23 40.96 -51.85
C GLN A 145 -9.29 41.94 -52.38
N GLN A 146 -9.99 42.67 -51.50
CA GLN A 146 -10.90 43.73 -51.92
C GLN A 146 -10.18 44.89 -52.61
N GLN A 147 -9.03 45.34 -52.07
CA GLN A 147 -8.22 46.37 -52.74
C GLN A 147 -7.70 45.90 -54.10
N GLN A 148 -7.25 44.65 -54.22
CA GLN A 148 -6.84 44.09 -55.51
C GLN A 148 -7.99 44.02 -56.51
N ARG A 149 -9.21 43.65 -56.08
CA ARG A 149 -10.39 43.67 -56.95
C ARG A 149 -10.75 45.09 -57.40
N GLN A 150 -10.65 46.09 -56.52
CA GLN A 150 -10.86 47.49 -56.93
C GLN A 150 -9.83 47.96 -57.95
N GLN A 151 -8.54 47.59 -57.79
CA GLN A 151 -7.53 47.89 -58.81
C GLN A 151 -7.78 47.16 -60.13
N GLN A 152 -8.21 45.89 -60.09
CA GLN A 152 -8.57 45.18 -61.32
C GLN A 152 -9.79 45.77 -62.01
N GLN A 153 -10.82 46.21 -61.27
CA GLN A 153 -11.97 46.89 -61.88
C GLN A 153 -11.58 48.24 -62.52
N GLN A 154 -10.67 49.00 -61.92
CA GLN A 154 -10.17 50.22 -62.57
C GLN A 154 -9.37 49.93 -63.84
N GLN A 155 -8.57 48.85 -63.86
CA GLN A 155 -7.88 48.43 -65.09
C GLN A 155 -8.84 47.90 -66.15
N GLN A 156 -9.89 47.16 -65.77
CA GLN A 156 -10.92 46.73 -66.72
C GLN A 156 -11.71 47.91 -67.28
N GLN A 157 -12.07 48.92 -66.48
CA GLN A 157 -12.73 50.12 -67.02
C GLN A 157 -11.83 50.95 -67.95
N GLN A 158 -10.51 50.90 -67.79
CA GLN A 158 -9.59 51.51 -68.78
C GLN A 158 -9.38 50.64 -70.02
N ALA A 159 -9.45 49.31 -69.90
CA ALA A 159 -9.34 48.40 -71.04
C ALA A 159 -10.63 48.34 -71.87
N GLU A 160 -11.79 48.44 -71.22
CA GLU A 160 -13.13 48.40 -71.84
C GLU A 160 -13.52 49.74 -72.50
N GLY A 161 -12.70 50.78 -72.32
CA GLY A 161 -12.79 52.04 -73.07
C GLY A 161 -12.21 51.97 -74.49
N ARG A 162 -11.69 50.81 -74.93
CA ARG A 162 -11.26 50.61 -76.32
C ARG A 162 -12.38 49.84 -77.06
N PRO A 163 -13.15 50.50 -77.94
CA PRO A 163 -14.21 49.85 -78.69
C PRO A 163 -13.55 48.92 -79.73
N ASP A 164 -13.54 47.62 -79.46
CA ASP A 164 -13.30 46.64 -80.52
C ASP A 164 -14.63 46.37 -81.26
N PRO A 165 -14.69 46.65 -82.58
CA PRO A 165 -15.77 46.22 -83.44
C PRO A 165 -15.65 44.72 -83.75
N TRP A 166 -16.70 44.12 -84.31
CA TRP A 166 -16.78 42.70 -84.76
C TRP A 166 -16.92 41.70 -83.60
N ASP A 167 -17.86 40.75 -83.49
CA ASP A 167 -19.03 40.25 -84.24
C ASP A 167 -19.76 39.35 -83.20
N ASP A 168 -21.09 39.38 -83.07
CA ASP A 168 -22.08 38.53 -83.74
C ASP A 168 -22.04 37.00 -83.48
N ALA A 169 -23.24 36.47 -83.23
CA ALA A 169 -23.68 35.07 -83.28
C ALA A 169 -23.21 34.02 -82.23
N GLY A 170 -24.09 33.76 -81.25
CA GLY A 170 -24.92 32.54 -81.35
C GLY A 170 -24.73 31.40 -80.32
N THR A 171 -25.88 30.84 -79.94
CA THR A 171 -26.12 29.41 -79.59
C THR A 171 -26.06 29.06 -78.08
N SER A 172 -27.23 28.92 -77.39
CA SER A 172 -27.97 27.66 -77.07
C SER A 172 -27.11 26.63 -76.30
N CYS A 173 -27.43 26.03 -75.14
CA CYS A 173 -28.58 25.19 -74.70
C CYS A 173 -28.52 25.10 -73.14
N SER A 174 -29.62 25.14 -72.36
CA SER A 174 -30.45 24.00 -71.88
C SER A 174 -29.82 23.01 -70.87
N GLY A 175 -30.42 22.90 -69.68
CA GLY A 175 -30.41 21.71 -68.79
C GLY A 175 -29.33 21.72 -67.69
N GLY A 176 -29.56 21.39 -66.42
CA GLY A 176 -30.71 20.76 -65.78
C GLY A 176 -30.61 20.86 -64.25
N ARG A 177 -31.76 20.68 -63.61
CA ARG A 177 -32.00 20.61 -62.15
C ARG A 177 -31.34 19.35 -61.56
N SER A 178 -30.94 19.41 -60.29
CA SER A 178 -31.13 18.30 -59.33
C SER A 178 -31.14 18.82 -57.89
N ALA A 179 -32.08 18.27 -57.15
CA ALA A 179 -32.55 18.67 -55.83
C ALA A 179 -31.74 17.98 -54.70
N PRO A 180 -32.05 18.27 -53.43
CA PRO A 180 -31.38 17.69 -52.26
C PRO A 180 -32.04 16.36 -51.85
N ASP A 181 -31.34 15.48 -51.15
CA ASP A 181 -32.00 14.36 -50.47
C ASP A 181 -31.35 13.94 -49.14
N GLN A 182 -32.23 13.48 -48.26
CA GLN A 182 -32.09 13.22 -46.83
C GLN A 182 -31.68 11.76 -46.53
N ALA A 183 -31.20 11.49 -45.29
CA ALA A 183 -31.49 10.31 -44.44
C ALA A 183 -30.42 10.23 -43.32
N ALA A 184 -30.67 10.22 -42.00
CA ALA A 184 -31.54 9.40 -41.13
C ALA A 184 -31.07 7.94 -40.93
N ALA A 185 -30.54 7.63 -39.73
CA ALA A 185 -30.62 6.36 -38.97
C ALA A 185 -29.70 6.48 -37.72
N ALA A 186 -30.17 6.57 -36.47
CA ALA A 186 -30.83 5.55 -35.63
C ALA A 186 -29.96 4.30 -35.37
N GLY A 187 -29.62 4.05 -34.10
CA GLY A 187 -28.87 2.86 -33.67
C GLY A 187 -28.59 2.81 -32.16
N PHE A 188 -29.65 2.71 -31.36
CA PHE A 188 -29.65 2.34 -29.94
C PHE A 188 -29.18 0.88 -29.76
N SER A 189 -28.34 0.59 -28.75
CA SER A 189 -28.25 -0.76 -28.17
C SER A 189 -28.06 -0.67 -26.66
N LEU A 190 -29.15 -0.94 -25.94
CA LEU A 190 -29.23 -1.20 -24.51
C LEU A 190 -29.29 -2.73 -24.32
N GLN A 191 -28.29 -3.30 -23.65
CA GLN A 191 -28.35 -4.59 -22.94
C GLN A 191 -28.07 -4.24 -21.46
N ARG A 192 -28.93 -4.35 -20.44
CA ARG A 192 -29.94 -5.37 -20.04
C ARG A 192 -29.36 -6.78 -20.17
N GLY A 193 -29.13 -7.59 -19.14
CA GLY A 193 -29.25 -7.49 -17.69
C GLY A 193 -28.84 -8.87 -17.15
N ALA A 194 -28.14 -8.93 -16.02
CA ALA A 194 -27.85 -10.17 -15.31
C ALA A 194 -28.20 -9.93 -13.84
N SER A 195 -29.36 -10.41 -13.39
CA SER A 195 -29.55 -11.75 -12.83
C SER A 195 -28.74 -11.93 -11.54
N TRP A 196 -29.28 -11.38 -10.46
CA TRP A 196 -28.82 -11.63 -9.10
C TRP A 196 -29.53 -12.89 -8.58
N ASP A 197 -29.00 -14.06 -8.94
CA ASP A 197 -29.42 -15.30 -8.30
C ASP A 197 -28.78 -15.40 -6.92
N GLY A 198 -29.66 -15.41 -5.91
CA GLY A 198 -29.31 -15.66 -4.52
C GLY A 198 -28.77 -17.08 -4.37
N ARG A 199 -27.49 -17.16 -4.00
CA ARG A 199 -26.89 -18.39 -3.50
C ARG A 199 -26.18 -18.05 -2.19
N GLY A 200 -26.71 -18.60 -1.09
CA GLY A 200 -26.28 -18.31 0.28
C GLY A 200 -24.79 -18.64 0.52
N PRO A 201 -24.15 -17.96 1.49
CA PRO A 201 -22.76 -18.22 1.83
C PRO A 201 -22.65 -19.56 2.55
N SER A 202 -22.24 -20.59 1.80
CA SER A 202 -21.66 -21.80 2.38
C SER A 202 -20.31 -21.43 2.99
N GLU A 203 -20.25 -21.46 4.31
CA GLU A 203 -19.00 -21.39 5.07
C GLU A 203 -18.05 -22.54 4.66
N ALA A 204 -16.75 -22.27 4.74
CA ALA A 204 -15.63 -23.22 4.66
C ALA A 204 -15.18 -23.75 3.29
N ALA A 205 -15.30 -22.95 2.21
CA ALA A 205 -14.35 -23.11 1.11
C ALA A 205 -12.98 -22.58 1.55
N ALA A 206 -12.04 -23.50 1.81
CA ALA A 206 -10.63 -23.19 2.06
C ALA A 206 -10.08 -22.37 0.89
N ALA A 207 -10.11 -21.05 1.03
CA ALA A 207 -9.58 -20.12 0.05
C ALA A 207 -8.09 -20.44 -0.11
N ALA A 208 -7.75 -21.02 -1.27
CA ALA A 208 -6.38 -21.22 -1.67
C ALA A 208 -5.61 -19.90 -1.43
N PRO A 209 -4.36 -19.94 -0.93
CA PRO A 209 -3.59 -18.75 -0.63
C PRO A 209 -3.43 -17.96 -1.94
N THR A 210 -4.28 -16.94 -2.11
CA THR A 210 -4.19 -16.00 -3.23
C THR A 210 -2.82 -15.39 -3.16
N GLN A 211 -1.97 -15.70 -4.14
CA GLN A 211 -0.70 -15.04 -4.32
C GLN A 211 -0.97 -13.53 -4.34
N HIS A 212 -0.53 -12.84 -3.30
CA HIS A 212 -0.72 -11.41 -3.18
C HIS A 212 0.06 -10.74 -4.31
N ALA A 213 -0.64 -10.38 -5.38
CA ALA A 213 -0.13 -9.47 -6.39
C ALA A 213 0.46 -8.24 -5.69
N PRO A 214 1.56 -7.65 -6.20
CA PRO A 214 2.21 -6.52 -5.55
C PRO A 214 1.17 -5.43 -5.32
N ALA A 215 0.87 -5.20 -4.05
CA ALA A 215 -0.15 -4.26 -3.66
C ALA A 215 0.28 -2.87 -4.16
N GLY A 216 -0.63 -2.11 -4.76
CA GLY A 216 -0.32 -0.76 -5.25
C GLY A 216 0.24 0.13 -4.11
N PRO A 217 0.89 1.26 -4.44
CA PRO A 217 1.55 2.11 -3.43
C PRO A 217 0.66 2.50 -2.25
N LEU A 218 -0.63 2.77 -2.50
CA LEU A 218 -1.60 3.08 -1.45
C LEU A 218 -1.84 1.91 -0.48
N ALA A 219 -1.94 0.68 -1.00
CA ALA A 219 -2.13 -0.50 -0.19
C ALA A 219 -0.88 -0.79 0.68
N ARG A 220 0.32 -0.60 0.12
CA ARG A 220 1.55 -0.72 0.88
C ARG A 220 1.67 0.34 1.99
N ARG A 221 1.32 1.60 1.69
CA ARG A 221 1.22 2.68 2.69
C ARG A 221 0.26 2.28 3.81
N ALA A 222 -0.92 1.76 3.46
CA ALA A 222 -1.90 1.29 4.44
C ALA A 222 -1.38 0.16 5.34
N GLU A 223 -0.71 -0.83 4.75
CA GLU A 223 -0.07 -1.91 5.49
C GLU A 223 0.97 -1.38 6.49
N VAL A 224 1.81 -0.43 6.10
CA VAL A 224 2.82 0.18 6.98
C VAL A 224 2.20 0.98 8.12
N HIS A 225 1.15 1.78 7.85
CA HIS A 225 0.42 2.49 8.91
C HIS A 225 -0.26 1.52 9.88
N ALA A 226 -0.89 0.46 9.36
CA ALA A 226 -1.50 -0.61 10.13
C ALA A 226 -0.48 -1.32 11.03
N ALA A 227 0.70 -1.64 10.49
CA ALA A 227 1.81 -2.23 11.22
C ALA A 227 2.32 -1.33 12.34
N LEU A 228 2.50 -0.03 12.09
CA LEU A 228 2.92 0.93 13.12
C LEU A 228 1.89 1.05 14.25
N LEU A 229 0.60 1.08 13.92
CA LEU A 229 -0.47 1.13 14.91
C LEU A 229 -0.43 -0.09 15.83
N LEU A 230 -0.34 -1.28 15.25
CA LEU A 230 -0.31 -2.53 16.01
C LEU A 230 0.99 -2.70 16.81
N TRP A 231 2.10 -2.13 16.33
CA TRP A 231 3.35 -2.14 17.06
C TRP A 231 3.16 -1.53 18.46
N PHE A 232 2.52 -0.36 18.58
CA PHE A 232 2.31 0.33 19.87
C PHE A 232 1.38 -0.41 20.85
N LEU A 233 0.63 -1.39 20.36
CA LEU A 233 -0.27 -2.20 21.18
C LEU A 233 0.34 -3.56 21.56
N CYS A 234 1.08 -4.17 20.64
CA CYS A 234 1.48 -5.57 20.75
C CYS A 234 2.91 -5.74 21.24
N VAL A 235 3.83 -4.83 20.89
CA VAL A 235 5.28 -5.00 21.13
C VAL A 235 5.73 -4.44 22.49
N PRO A 236 5.38 -3.22 22.90
CA PRO A 236 5.69 -2.72 24.24
C PRO A 236 5.07 -3.58 25.35
N ALA A 237 5.72 -3.63 26.51
CA ALA A 237 5.18 -4.28 27.70
C ALA A 237 3.84 -3.66 28.15
N ARG A 238 3.71 -2.34 27.99
CA ARG A 238 2.48 -1.58 28.27
C ARG A 238 1.95 -0.95 26.98
N PRO A 239 0.69 -1.24 26.58
CA PRO A 239 0.12 -0.65 25.38
C PRO A 239 -0.02 0.87 25.53
N VAL A 240 0.32 1.61 24.48
CA VAL A 240 0.32 3.08 24.49
C VAL A 240 -0.90 3.61 23.72
N ALA A 241 -2.09 3.52 24.34
CA ALA A 241 -3.36 3.88 23.69
C ALA A 241 -3.40 5.34 23.20
N ALA A 242 -2.76 6.26 23.93
CA ALA A 242 -2.65 7.67 23.54
C ALA A 242 -1.91 7.85 22.20
N GLU A 243 -0.85 7.07 21.98
CA GLU A 243 -0.09 7.12 20.72
C GLU A 243 -0.91 6.53 19.57
N VAL A 244 -1.69 5.46 19.80
CA VAL A 244 -2.63 4.93 18.80
C VAL A 244 -3.66 5.98 18.38
N ALA A 245 -4.29 6.67 19.34
CA ALA A 245 -5.27 7.71 19.04
C ALA A 245 -4.64 8.91 18.32
N LYS A 246 -3.38 9.26 18.64
CA LYS A 246 -2.61 10.29 17.94
C LYS A 246 -2.33 9.87 16.49
N ARG A 247 -1.91 8.62 16.28
CA ARG A 247 -1.59 8.07 14.95
C ARG A 247 -2.81 7.97 14.05
N LEU A 248 -3.94 7.53 14.59
CA LEU A 248 -5.19 7.46 13.83
C LEU A 248 -5.65 8.85 13.37
N ARG A 249 -5.53 9.88 14.21
CA ARG A 249 -5.85 11.26 13.85
C ARG A 249 -4.92 11.84 12.77
N ALA A 250 -3.67 11.40 12.73
CA ALA A 250 -2.68 11.85 11.75
C ALA A 250 -2.69 11.01 10.46
N THR A 251 -3.44 9.90 10.40
CA THR A 251 -3.46 9.01 9.23
C THR A 251 -4.45 9.55 8.18
N PRO A 252 -4.06 9.63 6.90
CA PRO A 252 -4.96 10.09 5.83
C PRO A 252 -6.24 9.25 5.75
N PRO A 253 -7.41 9.86 5.47
CA PRO A 253 -8.69 9.14 5.47
C PRO A 253 -8.76 8.00 4.45
N GLU A 254 -8.07 8.13 3.31
CA GLU A 254 -7.96 7.11 2.26
C GLU A 254 -7.27 5.86 2.81
N VAL A 255 -6.24 6.07 3.63
CA VAL A 255 -5.49 5.00 4.30
C VAL A 255 -6.34 4.36 5.40
N VAL A 256 -7.13 5.14 6.14
CA VAL A 256 -8.04 4.63 7.17
C VAL A 256 -9.13 3.73 6.59
N GLY A 257 -9.66 4.08 5.41
CA GLY A 257 -10.69 3.31 4.71
C GLY A 257 -10.20 1.99 4.10
N SER A 258 -8.88 1.78 4.00
CA SER A 258 -8.29 0.60 3.38
C SER A 258 -8.60 -0.70 4.14
N ARG A 259 -8.70 -1.82 3.40
CA ARG A 259 -8.91 -3.16 3.98
C ARG A 259 -7.87 -3.51 5.05
N ASP A 260 -6.61 -3.19 4.80
CA ASP A 260 -5.48 -3.54 5.65
C ASP A 260 -5.53 -2.79 6.98
N MET A 261 -5.86 -1.49 6.94
CA MET A 261 -6.08 -0.72 8.15
C MET A 261 -7.31 -1.22 8.93
N GLN A 262 -8.39 -1.59 8.26
CA GLN A 262 -9.58 -2.14 8.92
C GLN A 262 -9.29 -3.48 9.62
N LEU A 263 -8.47 -4.35 9.02
CA LEU A 263 -8.01 -5.58 9.66
C LEU A 263 -7.16 -5.28 10.90
N ALA A 264 -6.25 -4.31 10.81
CA ALA A 264 -5.44 -3.90 11.95
C ALA A 264 -6.27 -3.27 13.07
N LEU A 265 -7.29 -2.47 12.75
CA LEU A 265 -8.22 -1.92 13.74
C LEU A 265 -9.04 -3.03 14.43
N ARG A 266 -9.47 -4.06 13.70
CA ARG A 266 -10.14 -5.23 14.28
C ARG A 266 -9.19 -6.01 15.21
N ALA A 267 -7.94 -6.22 14.79
CA ALA A 267 -6.90 -6.84 15.62
C ALA A 267 -6.61 -6.01 16.87
N ALA A 268 -6.47 -4.69 16.74
CA ALA A 268 -6.26 -3.76 17.84
C ALA A 268 -7.42 -3.82 18.85
N SER A 269 -8.67 -3.79 18.36
CA SER A 269 -9.87 -3.90 19.20
C SER A 269 -9.93 -5.25 19.92
N ALA A 270 -9.61 -6.34 19.22
CA ALA A 270 -9.53 -7.68 19.80
C ALA A 270 -8.47 -7.74 20.91
N LEU A 271 -7.29 -7.17 20.68
CA LEU A 271 -6.21 -7.11 21.67
C LEU A 271 -6.59 -6.28 22.91
N MET A 272 -7.21 -5.12 22.72
CA MET A 272 -7.65 -4.26 23.84
C MET A 272 -8.76 -4.91 24.67
N ARG A 273 -9.64 -5.70 24.03
CA ARG A 273 -10.73 -6.44 24.70
C ARG A 273 -10.30 -7.81 25.24
N GLY A 274 -9.06 -8.24 25.01
CA GLY A 274 -8.60 -9.58 25.35
C GLY A 274 -9.30 -10.71 24.58
N ASN A 275 -9.83 -10.44 23.38
CA ASN A 275 -10.44 -11.45 22.52
C ASN A 275 -9.39 -12.10 21.60
N TRP A 276 -8.73 -13.13 22.11
CA TRP A 276 -7.61 -13.78 21.43
C TRP A 276 -8.02 -14.55 20.18
N VAL A 277 -9.20 -15.17 20.18
CA VAL A 277 -9.73 -15.89 19.00
C VAL A 277 -9.87 -14.95 17.80
N ARG A 278 -10.49 -13.77 18.03
CA ARG A 278 -10.62 -12.75 16.98
C ARG A 278 -9.28 -12.15 16.57
N LEU A 279 -8.34 -12.00 17.50
CA LEU A 279 -6.99 -11.54 17.19
C LEU A 279 -6.29 -12.48 16.22
N TRP A 280 -6.34 -13.79 16.47
CA TRP A 280 -5.72 -14.79 15.61
C TRP A 280 -6.39 -14.91 14.25
N ALA A 281 -7.72 -14.85 14.20
CA ALA A 281 -8.45 -14.78 12.94
C ALA A 281 -8.04 -13.55 12.12
N ALA A 282 -7.93 -12.39 12.76
CA ALA A 282 -7.45 -11.16 12.11
C ALA A 282 -5.98 -11.28 11.67
N ALA A 283 -5.12 -11.91 12.48
CA ALA A 283 -3.71 -12.11 12.15
C ALA A 283 -3.51 -13.03 10.93
N ARG A 284 -4.32 -14.09 10.78
CA ARG A 284 -4.28 -14.98 9.60
C ARG A 284 -4.74 -14.29 8.31
N ALA A 285 -5.65 -13.33 8.42
CA ALA A 285 -6.13 -12.55 7.29
C ALA A 285 -5.29 -11.28 7.02
N ALA A 286 -4.33 -10.97 7.88
CA ALA A 286 -3.56 -9.74 7.82
C ALA A 286 -2.50 -9.79 6.71
N PRO A 287 -2.16 -8.63 6.12
CA PRO A 287 -1.02 -8.51 5.22
C PRO A 287 0.30 -8.96 5.87
N PRO A 288 1.32 -9.36 5.09
CA PRO A 288 2.55 -9.95 5.61
C PRO A 288 3.25 -9.14 6.69
N LEU A 289 3.41 -7.83 6.53
CA LEU A 289 4.11 -6.98 7.50
C LEU A 289 3.29 -6.86 8.80
N VAL A 290 1.97 -6.71 8.68
CA VAL A 290 1.06 -6.66 9.83
C VAL A 290 1.08 -7.99 10.60
N ALA A 291 1.00 -9.11 9.88
CA ALA A 291 1.09 -10.44 10.46
C ALA A 291 2.40 -10.63 11.24
N ARG A 292 3.54 -10.20 10.68
CA ARG A 292 4.84 -10.26 11.36
C ARG A 292 4.90 -9.37 12.62
N VAL A 293 4.32 -8.17 12.59
CA VAL A 293 4.22 -7.32 13.80
C VAL A 293 3.38 -8.00 14.88
N LEU A 294 2.25 -8.59 14.51
CA LEU A 294 1.41 -9.35 15.44
C LEU A 294 2.15 -10.56 16.01
N GLN A 295 2.92 -11.28 15.20
CA GLN A 295 3.77 -12.38 15.65
C GLN A 295 4.89 -11.90 16.60
N ALA A 296 5.52 -10.76 16.33
CA ALA A 296 6.54 -10.17 17.20
C ALA A 296 5.96 -9.77 18.57
N GLY A 297 4.72 -9.27 18.60
CA GLY A 297 3.99 -8.96 19.83
C GLY A 297 3.27 -10.14 20.48
N ALA A 298 3.17 -11.29 19.80
CA ALA A 298 2.44 -12.46 20.27
C ALA A 298 2.88 -12.95 21.65
N PRO A 299 4.18 -12.98 22.02
CA PRO A 299 4.58 -13.42 23.36
C PRO A 299 4.03 -12.51 24.48
N ALA A 300 4.06 -11.19 24.29
CA ALA A 300 3.52 -10.24 25.27
C ALA A 300 1.99 -10.33 25.37
N ALA A 301 1.33 -10.48 24.21
CA ALA A 301 -0.11 -10.73 24.11
C ALA A 301 -0.53 -12.02 24.83
N ARG A 302 0.12 -13.15 24.52
CA ARG A 302 -0.11 -14.46 25.17
C ARG A 302 0.16 -14.41 26.67
N GLY A 303 1.20 -13.69 27.11
CA GLY A 303 1.45 -13.47 28.54
C GLY A 303 0.30 -12.75 29.24
N ARG A 304 -0.29 -11.72 28.62
CA ARG A 304 -1.50 -11.04 29.16
C ARG A 304 -2.71 -11.97 29.17
N ALA A 305 -2.92 -12.73 28.10
CA ALA A 305 -3.99 -13.71 27.97
C ALA A 305 -3.92 -14.76 29.08
N ALA A 306 -2.73 -15.32 29.30
CA ALA A 306 -2.47 -16.31 30.32
C ALA A 306 -2.77 -15.77 31.73
N ARG A 307 -2.37 -14.54 32.02
CA ARG A 307 -2.70 -13.87 33.30
C ARG A 307 -4.19 -13.68 33.50
N ALA A 308 -4.90 -13.23 32.47
CA ALA A 308 -6.34 -13.03 32.54
C ALA A 308 -7.09 -14.36 32.76
N ALA A 309 -6.67 -15.43 32.07
CA ALA A 309 -7.24 -16.76 32.25
C ALA A 309 -6.97 -17.32 33.65
N ALA A 310 -5.73 -17.19 34.14
CA ALA A 310 -5.36 -17.64 35.48
C ALA A 310 -6.15 -16.92 36.59
N ALA A 311 -6.51 -15.65 36.37
CA ALA A 311 -7.34 -14.90 37.31
C ALA A 311 -8.84 -15.25 37.22
N ALA A 312 -9.32 -15.67 36.05
CA ALA A 312 -10.74 -15.92 35.80
C ALA A 312 -11.16 -17.39 36.06
N TYR A 313 -10.24 -18.34 35.93
CA TYR A 313 -10.54 -19.76 35.99
C TYR A 313 -9.70 -20.45 37.07
N ARG A 314 -10.34 -21.29 37.88
CA ARG A 314 -9.66 -22.15 38.85
C ARG A 314 -9.11 -23.43 38.23
N VAL A 315 -9.81 -23.97 37.23
CA VAL A 315 -9.39 -25.14 36.46
C VAL A 315 -9.74 -24.88 35.00
N LEU A 316 -8.80 -25.13 34.09
CA LEU A 316 -8.99 -24.99 32.66
C LEU A 316 -8.26 -26.13 31.92
N PRO A 317 -8.93 -26.87 31.04
CA PRO A 317 -8.28 -27.91 30.25
C PRO A 317 -7.13 -27.34 29.42
N LEU A 318 -5.97 -28.01 29.40
CA LEU A 318 -4.77 -27.51 28.73
C LEU A 318 -5.01 -27.30 27.23
N GLY A 319 -5.76 -28.20 26.59
CA GLY A 319 -6.11 -28.07 25.17
C GLY A 319 -6.94 -26.81 24.87
N VAL A 320 -7.92 -26.50 25.73
CA VAL A 320 -8.75 -25.28 25.59
C VAL A 320 -7.88 -24.03 25.82
N PHE A 321 -6.96 -24.08 26.78
CA PHE A 321 -6.04 -22.97 27.05
C PHE A 321 -5.05 -22.75 25.91
N ALA A 322 -4.41 -23.81 25.42
CA ALA A 322 -3.50 -23.78 24.28
C ALA A 322 -4.21 -23.28 23.01
N GLY A 323 -5.44 -23.74 22.79
CA GLY A 323 -6.34 -23.26 21.74
C GLY A 323 -6.64 -21.77 21.84
N ALA A 324 -7.04 -21.30 23.02
CA ALA A 324 -7.29 -19.88 23.27
C ALA A 324 -6.03 -19.02 23.06
N LEU A 325 -4.84 -19.55 23.34
CA LEU A 325 -3.56 -18.87 23.12
C LEU A 325 -3.04 -18.96 21.67
N GLY A 326 -3.74 -19.69 20.80
CA GLY A 326 -3.33 -19.92 19.41
C GLY A 326 -2.00 -20.67 19.33
N LEU A 327 -1.87 -21.73 20.13
CA LEU A 327 -0.72 -22.65 20.11
C LEU A 327 -0.99 -23.92 19.30
N GLU A 328 -2.21 -24.13 18.82
CA GLU A 328 -2.61 -25.30 18.03
C GLU A 328 -1.73 -25.45 16.77
N GLY A 329 -0.84 -26.44 16.77
CA GLY A 329 -0.01 -26.75 15.60
C GLY A 329 1.28 -27.52 15.89
N GLY A 330 1.72 -27.60 17.15
CA GLY A 330 2.85 -28.46 17.53
C GLY A 330 2.35 -29.52 18.49
N GLY A 331 2.38 -30.81 18.12
CA GLY A 331 1.88 -31.90 18.98
C GLY A 331 2.23 -31.74 20.47
N CYS A 332 1.32 -32.21 21.34
CA CYS A 332 1.22 -32.01 22.80
C CYS A 332 2.48 -31.52 23.57
N GLY A 333 3.67 -32.08 23.31
CA GLY A 333 4.93 -31.64 23.94
C GLY A 333 5.40 -30.22 23.58
N ARG A 334 5.16 -29.71 22.37
CA ARG A 334 5.59 -28.35 21.99
C ARG A 334 4.68 -27.27 22.58
N ASP A 335 3.39 -27.54 22.61
CA ASP A 335 2.40 -26.66 23.22
C ASP A 335 2.65 -26.53 24.72
N ALA A 336 3.00 -27.63 25.38
CA ALA A 336 3.40 -27.62 26.80
C ALA A 336 4.63 -26.72 27.05
N ALA A 337 5.67 -26.76 26.21
CA ALA A 337 6.86 -25.91 26.37
C ALA A 337 6.55 -24.42 26.11
N ALA A 338 5.70 -24.12 25.13
CA ALA A 338 5.27 -22.74 24.83
C ALA A 338 4.36 -22.17 25.93
N VAL A 339 3.42 -22.98 26.43
CA VAL A 339 2.57 -22.65 27.59
C VAL A 339 3.45 -22.44 28.82
N ARG A 340 4.39 -23.34 29.10
CA ARG A 340 5.39 -23.22 30.18
C ARG A 340 6.17 -21.91 30.08
N ALA A 341 6.73 -21.60 28.91
CA ALA A 341 7.50 -20.37 28.71
C ALA A 341 6.64 -19.09 28.84
N ALA A 342 5.34 -19.17 28.55
CA ALA A 342 4.39 -18.08 28.76
C ALA A 342 4.04 -17.92 30.26
N LEU A 343 3.84 -19.03 30.97
CA LEU A 343 3.57 -19.05 32.41
C LEU A 343 4.79 -18.60 33.23
N GLU A 344 6.01 -19.05 32.88
CA GLU A 344 7.24 -18.59 33.52
C GLU A 344 7.45 -17.08 33.36
N ARG A 345 7.22 -16.53 32.17
CA ARG A 345 7.26 -15.07 31.97
C ARG A 345 6.16 -14.34 32.73
N ALA A 346 5.05 -15.00 33.01
CA ALA A 346 3.98 -14.45 33.82
C ALA A 346 4.29 -14.55 35.32
N LYS A 347 5.12 -15.49 35.77
CA LYS A 347 5.53 -15.71 37.18
C LYS A 347 6.12 -14.46 37.83
N ASP A 348 6.96 -13.73 37.10
CA ASP A 348 7.57 -12.48 37.58
C ASP A 348 6.53 -11.40 37.92
N ASN A 349 5.30 -11.53 37.39
CA ASN A 349 4.23 -10.55 37.57
C ASN A 349 2.97 -11.09 38.28
N LEU A 350 2.76 -12.41 38.30
CA LEU A 350 1.60 -13.07 38.93
C LEU A 350 1.80 -13.38 40.41
N GLY A 351 3.04 -13.26 40.92
CA GLY A 351 3.41 -13.78 42.22
C GLY A 351 3.76 -15.28 42.14
N SER A 352 4.81 -15.67 42.84
CA SER A 352 5.47 -16.98 42.76
C SER A 352 4.55 -18.19 43.03
N ARG A 353 3.45 -18.01 43.76
CA ARG A 353 2.52 -19.09 44.13
C ARG A 353 1.72 -19.65 42.95
N TRP A 354 1.28 -18.81 42.02
CA TRP A 354 0.36 -19.22 40.95
C TRP A 354 1.07 -19.99 39.83
N ALA A 355 2.28 -19.56 39.46
CA ALA A 355 3.02 -20.20 38.38
C ALA A 355 3.58 -21.57 38.78
N GLY A 356 4.02 -21.74 40.04
CA GLY A 356 4.64 -22.99 40.51
C GLY A 356 3.74 -24.21 40.31
N VAL A 357 2.46 -24.10 40.71
CA VAL A 357 1.51 -25.22 40.63
C VAL A 357 1.20 -25.64 39.19
N ALA A 358 1.10 -24.67 38.26
CA ALA A 358 0.86 -24.96 36.86
C ALA A 358 2.09 -25.59 36.17
N LEU A 359 3.30 -25.20 36.58
CA LEU A 359 4.56 -25.71 36.04
C LEU A 359 4.88 -27.13 36.51
N GLU A 360 4.63 -27.43 37.78
CA GLU A 360 4.79 -28.76 38.38
C GLU A 360 3.91 -29.81 37.68
N ARG A 361 2.66 -29.45 37.34
CA ARG A 361 1.77 -30.36 36.59
C ARG A 361 2.22 -30.62 35.16
N LEU A 362 2.77 -29.60 34.50
CA LEU A 362 3.37 -29.77 33.18
C LEU A 362 4.61 -30.69 33.21
N ASP A 363 5.36 -30.74 34.31
CA ASP A 363 6.50 -31.66 34.49
C ASP A 363 6.07 -33.10 34.81
N GLY A 364 4.92 -33.27 35.46
CA GLY A 364 4.37 -34.58 35.84
C GLY A 364 3.76 -35.39 34.69
N GLY A 365 3.72 -34.86 33.46
CA GLY A 365 3.13 -35.52 32.29
C GLY A 365 1.60 -35.56 32.27
N ASP A 366 0.94 -35.01 33.29
CA ASP A 366 -0.52 -35.00 33.43
C ASP A 366 -1.10 -33.77 32.73
N CYS A 367 -1.17 -33.87 31.39
CA CYS A 367 -1.49 -32.76 30.49
C CYS A 367 -2.99 -32.44 30.37
N ALA A 368 -3.87 -33.08 31.14
CA ALA A 368 -5.31 -32.92 30.96
C ALA A 368 -5.78 -31.52 31.41
N ASP A 369 -5.41 -31.09 32.61
CA ASP A 369 -5.98 -29.90 33.27
C ASP A 369 -4.96 -28.99 33.95
N LEU A 370 -4.99 -27.70 33.61
CA LEU A 370 -4.30 -26.65 34.36
C LEU A 370 -5.18 -26.24 35.55
N ALA A 371 -4.66 -26.41 36.76
CA ALA A 371 -5.27 -25.84 37.96
C ALA A 371 -4.54 -24.55 38.37
N PHE A 372 -5.30 -23.47 38.50
CA PHE A 372 -4.86 -22.19 39.03
C PHE A 372 -5.38 -22.09 40.48
N ARG A 373 -4.50 -21.96 41.47
CA ARG A 373 -4.83 -22.01 42.91
C ARG A 373 -4.74 -20.67 43.60
#